data_AF-A0A7Y4U7L3-F1
#
_entry.id   AF-A0A7Y4U7L3-F1
#
_cell.length_a   1.000
_cell.length_b   1.000
_cell.length_c   1.000
_cell.angle_alpha   90.00
_cell.angle_beta   90.00
_cell.angle_gamma   90.00
#
_symmetry.space_group_name_H-M   'P 1'
#
loop_
_entity.id
_entity.type
_entity.pdbx_description
1 polymer ?
#
loop_
_entity_poly.entity_id
_entity_poly.type
_entity_poly.pdbx_seq_one_letter_code
_entity_poly.pdbx_strand_id
1 'polypeptide(L)'
;MLGRSVGLTDDEMAAMANPDACPSFDETDRLVLRYSEVLTRENRVSDALYAELEARFPREELLELCMTVALSALVNRVHATFRTDVDDATRAQVGDAAFCPIGR
;
A
#
# COMPACT_ATOMS: atom_id res chain seq x y z
N MET A 1 -9.03 7.36 -4.50
CA MET A 1 -9.29 8.70 -3.93
C MET A 1 -8.14 9.25 -3.13
N LEU A 2 -7.64 8.52 -2.13
CA LEU A 2 -6.41 8.92 -1.43
C LEU A 2 -5.21 9.02 -2.39
N GLY A 3 -4.98 8.01 -3.23
CA GLY A 3 -3.88 8.04 -4.21
C GLY A 3 -3.93 9.23 -5.17
N ARG A 4 -5.08 9.47 -5.83
CA ARG A 4 -5.27 10.65 -6.69
C ARG A 4 -5.05 11.98 -5.95
N SER A 5 -5.49 12.08 -4.69
CA SER A 5 -5.33 13.31 -3.90
C SER A 5 -3.87 13.64 -3.57
N VAL A 6 -2.98 12.64 -3.61
CA VAL A 6 -1.53 12.80 -3.40
C VAL A 6 -0.74 12.75 -4.72
N GLY A 7 -1.44 12.74 -5.87
CA GLY A 7 -0.81 12.85 -7.18
C GLY A 7 -0.56 11.53 -7.93
N LEU A 8 -1.01 10.37 -7.42
CA LEU A 8 -0.91 9.12 -8.18
C LEU A 8 -1.78 9.18 -9.43
N THR A 9 -1.18 8.78 -10.55
CA THR A 9 -1.85 8.64 -11.84
C THR A 9 -2.73 7.40 -11.89
N ASP A 10 -3.67 7.36 -12.84
CA ASP A 10 -4.52 6.17 -13.03
C ASP A 10 -3.70 4.95 -13.45
N ASP A 11 -2.63 5.14 -14.23
CA ASP A 11 -1.72 4.06 -14.65
C ASP A 11 -0.94 3.48 -13.47
N GLU A 12 -0.45 4.32 -12.55
CA GLU A 12 0.22 3.89 -11.32
C GLU A 12 -0.72 3.11 -10.41
N MET A 13 -1.95 3.60 -10.22
CA MET A 13 -2.95 2.89 -9.43
C MET A 13 -3.36 1.56 -10.08
N ALA A 14 -3.46 1.50 -11.41
CA ALA A 14 -3.75 0.28 -12.15
C ALA A 14 -2.60 -0.74 -12.06
N ALA A 15 -1.37 -0.26 -11.94
CA ALA A 15 -0.19 -1.11 -11.84
C ALA A 15 0.10 -1.61 -10.42
N MET A 16 -0.68 -1.26 -9.39
CA MET A 16 -0.43 -1.71 -8.01
C MET A 16 -0.38 -3.24 -7.84
N ALA A 17 -1.09 -3.99 -8.68
CA ALA A 17 -1.05 -5.46 -8.67
C ALA A 17 0.20 -6.06 -9.35
N ASN A 18 0.88 -5.28 -10.20
CA ASN A 18 2.14 -5.63 -10.82
C ASN A 18 2.99 -4.36 -10.99
N PRO A 19 3.58 -3.82 -9.90
CA PRO A 19 4.34 -2.58 -9.93
C PRO A 19 5.48 -2.63 -10.94
N ASP A 20 5.98 -3.83 -11.22
CA ASP A 20 7.09 -4.00 -12.12
C ASP A 20 6.80 -3.58 -13.56
N ALA A 21 5.52 -3.67 -13.95
CA ALA A 21 5.04 -3.28 -15.27
C ALA A 21 4.80 -1.76 -15.40
N CYS A 22 4.92 -0.97 -14.32
CA CYS A 22 4.71 0.48 -14.36
C CYS A 22 6.02 1.22 -14.67
N PRO A 23 6.15 1.91 -15.82
CA PRO A 23 7.37 2.63 -16.14
C PRO A 23 7.64 3.85 -15.26
N SER A 24 6.62 4.41 -14.59
CA SER A 24 6.78 5.58 -13.73
C SER A 24 7.31 5.25 -12.34
N PHE A 25 7.18 4.01 -11.88
CA PHE A 25 7.76 3.56 -10.61
C PHE A 25 9.25 3.29 -10.76
N ASP A 26 10.04 4.04 -10.00
CA ASP A 26 11.46 3.82 -9.90
C ASP A 26 11.79 2.63 -8.97
N GLU A 27 13.08 2.38 -8.76
CA GLU A 27 13.53 1.28 -7.90
C GLU A 27 13.10 1.47 -6.43
N THR A 28 13.05 2.71 -5.95
CA THR A 28 12.64 3.05 -4.59
C THR A 28 11.14 2.83 -4.41
N ASP A 29 10.32 3.25 -5.38
CA ASP A 29 8.88 2.99 -5.38
C ASP A 29 8.60 1.49 -5.31
N ARG A 30 9.28 0.70 -6.15
CA ARG A 30 9.14 -0.76 -6.19
C ARG A 30 9.58 -1.40 -4.88
N LEU A 31 10.66 -0.91 -4.26
CA LEU A 31 11.12 -1.38 -2.96
C LEU A 31 10.07 -1.10 -1.86
N VAL A 32 9.49 0.09 -1.82
CA VAL A 32 8.46 0.48 -0.85
C VAL A 32 7.18 -0.33 -1.05
N LEU A 33 6.75 -0.54 -2.30
CA LEU A 33 5.58 -1.37 -2.63
C LEU A 33 5.80 -2.83 -2.21
N ARG A 34 6.97 -3.39 -2.51
CA ARG A 34 7.35 -4.75 -2.08
C ARG A 34 7.37 -4.89 -0.56
N TYR A 35 7.97 -3.94 0.14
CA TYR A 35 7.96 -3.91 1.61
C TYR A 35 6.53 -3.87 2.17
N SER A 36 5.70 -2.98 1.62
CA SER A 36 4.31 -2.80 2.06
C SER A 36 3.48 -4.07 1.87
N GLU A 37 3.66 -4.76 0.74
CA GLU A 37 3.02 -6.06 0.49
C GLU A 37 3.47 -7.13 1.49
N VAL A 38 4.79 -7.31 1.64
CA VAL A 38 5.36 -8.33 2.54
C VAL A 38 4.91 -8.09 3.97
N LEU A 39 5.01 -6.86 4.48
CA LEU A 39 4.60 -6.55 5.85
C LEU A 39 3.10 -6.76 6.06
N THR A 40 2.27 -6.42 5.07
CA THR A 40 0.82 -6.62 5.14
C THR A 40 0.43 -8.10 5.18
N ARG A 41 1.12 -8.95 4.42
CA ARG A 41 0.83 -10.38 4.31
C ARG A 41 1.42 -11.20 5.45
N GLU A 42 2.67 -10.94 5.82
CA GLU A 42 3.47 -11.81 6.70
C GLU A 42 3.64 -11.24 8.12
N ASN A 43 3.35 -9.94 8.34
CA ASN A 43 3.71 -9.16 9.55
C ASN A 43 5.21 -9.16 9.91
N ARG A 44 6.06 -9.78 9.09
CA ARG A 44 7.51 -9.87 9.28
C ARG A 44 8.20 -9.63 7.95
N VAL A 45 9.33 -8.95 8.03
CA VAL A 45 10.19 -8.64 6.88
C VAL A 45 11.53 -9.33 7.09
N SER A 46 12.14 -9.81 6.01
CA SER A 46 13.46 -10.46 6.08
C SER A 46 14.56 -9.44 6.31
N ASP A 47 15.66 -9.85 6.94
CA ASP A 47 16.83 -8.99 7.16
C ASP A 47 17.39 -8.44 5.84
N ALA A 48 17.32 -9.23 4.75
CA ALA A 48 17.73 -8.80 3.43
C ALA A 48 16.88 -7.63 2.91
N LEU A 49 15.54 -7.73 2.99
CA LEU A 49 14.66 -6.66 2.55
C LEU A 49 14.79 -5.42 3.45
N TYR A 50 14.99 -5.62 4.76
CA TYR A 50 15.24 -4.52 5.68
C TYR A 50 16.55 -3.79 5.37
N ALA A 51 17.62 -4.52 5.04
CA ALA A 51 18.91 -3.95 4.64
C ALA A 51 18.80 -3.14 3.34
N GLU A 52 18.01 -3.59 2.37
CA GLU A 52 17.73 -2.81 1.14
C GLU A 52 17.04 -1.48 1.46
N LEU A 53 16.11 -1.47 2.42
CA LEU A 53 15.43 -0.25 2.88
C LEU A 53 16.37 0.68 3.65
N GLU A 54 17.19 0.14 4.57
CA GLU A 54 18.19 0.90 5.32
C GLU A 54 19.24 1.57 4.41
N ALA A 55 19.51 0.99 3.25
CA ALA A 55 20.40 1.59 2.26
C ALA A 55 19.79 2.81 1.54
N ARG A 56 18.47 3.00 1.61
CA ARG A 56 17.74 4.07 0.91
C ARG A 56 17.19 5.14 1.84
N PHE A 57 16.75 4.75 3.02
CA PHE A 57 16.02 5.61 3.94
C PHE A 57 16.73 5.71 5.30
N PRO A 58 16.79 6.90 5.91
CA PRO A 58 17.17 7.02 7.31
C PRO A 58 16.16 6.31 8.21
N ARG A 59 16.60 5.96 9.42
CA ARG A 59 15.80 5.22 10.40
C ARG A 59 14.44 5.86 10.72
N GLU A 60 14.36 7.18 10.71
CA GLU A 60 13.14 7.95 10.98
C GLU A 60 12.09 7.71 9.88
N GLU A 61 12.50 7.80 8.61
CA GLU A 61 11.63 7.52 7.46
C GLU A 61 11.19 6.04 7.42
N LEU A 62 12.05 5.10 7.83
CA LEU A 62 11.66 3.69 7.98
C LEU A 62 10.57 3.49 9.03
N LEU A 63 10.64 4.23 10.13
CA LEU A 63 9.63 4.18 11.18
C LEU A 63 8.30 4.77 10.67
N GLU A 64 8.33 5.88 9.95
CA GLU A 64 7.14 6.47 9.31
C GLU A 64 6.49 5.55 8.28
N LEU A 65 7.31 4.90 7.45
CA LEU A 65 6.85 3.91 6.48
C LEU A 65 6.18 2.72 7.18
N CYS A 66 6.80 2.17 8.22
CA CYS A 66 6.22 1.11 9.04
C CYS A 66 4.87 1.53 9.65
N MET A 67 4.79 2.72 10.24
CA MET A 67 3.56 3.25 10.84
C MET A 67 2.44 3.40 9.81
N THR A 68 2.75 3.85 8.60
CA THR A 68 1.78 4.02 7.51
C THR A 68 1.16 2.68 7.08
N VAL A 69 2.01 1.66 6.90
CA VAL A 69 1.54 0.29 6.58
C VAL A 69 0.74 -0.30 7.73
N ALA A 70 1.22 -0.15 8.97
CA ALA A 70 0.56 -0.66 10.16
C ALA A 70 -0.83 -0.03 10.41
N LEU A 71 -0.97 1.28 10.18
CA LEU A 71 -2.24 1.99 10.29
C LEU A 71 -3.28 1.44 9.30
N SER A 72 -2.88 1.23 8.05
CA SER A 72 -3.76 0.61 7.04
C SER A 72 -4.19 -0.78 7.48
N ALA A 73 -3.27 -1.57 8.03
CA ALA A 73 -3.56 -2.89 8.54
C ALA A 73 -4.48 -2.88 9.79
N LEU A 74 -4.41 -1.85 10.64
CA LEU A 74 -5.35 -1.64 11.74
C LEU A 74 -6.76 -1.36 11.22
N VAL A 75 -6.90 -0.39 10.32
CA VAL A 75 -8.17 0.02 9.71
C VAL A 75 -8.85 -1.17 9.01
N ASN A 76 -8.08 -1.94 8.23
CA ASN A 76 -8.57 -3.16 7.58
C ASN A 76 -9.12 -4.18 8.59
N ARG A 77 -8.44 -4.40 9.72
CA ARG A 77 -8.90 -5.34 10.76
C ARG A 77 -10.19 -4.87 11.43
N VAL A 78 -10.34 -3.58 11.68
CA VAL A 78 -11.58 -3.01 12.24
C VAL A 78 -12.74 -3.23 11.26
N HIS A 79 -12.58 -2.82 10.00
CA HIS A 79 -13.61 -2.99 8.98
C HIS A 79 -13.98 -4.46 8.73
N ALA A 80 -12.99 -5.37 8.70
CA ALA A 80 -13.24 -6.79 8.55
C ALA A 80 -13.98 -7.41 9.75
N THR A 81 -13.67 -6.96 10.96
CA THR A 81 -14.30 -7.45 12.21
C THR A 81 -15.77 -7.05 12.29
N PHE A 82 -16.06 -5.77 12.01
CA PHE A 82 -17.40 -5.22 12.17
C PHE A 82 -18.23 -5.24 10.88
N ARG A 83 -17.64 -5.63 9.75
CA ARG A 83 -18.27 -5.65 8.42
C ARG A 83 -18.98 -4.34 8.10
N THR A 84 -18.27 -3.23 8.35
CA THR A 84 -18.81 -1.89 8.13
C THR A 84 -19.19 -1.69 6.66
N ASP A 85 -20.34 -1.08 6.42
CA ASP A 85 -20.76 -0.71 5.08
C ASP A 85 -19.90 0.42 4.50
N VAL A 86 -19.76 0.42 3.18
CA VAL A 86 -19.17 1.54 2.43
C VAL A 86 -20.24 2.60 2.23
N ASP A 87 -19.97 3.82 2.71
CA ASP A 87 -20.87 4.96 2.60
C ASP A 87 -21.05 5.43 1.14
N ASP A 88 -22.13 6.17 0.89
CA ASP A 88 -22.49 6.60 -0.47
C ASP A 88 -21.43 7.52 -1.11
N ALA A 89 -20.76 8.36 -0.32
CA ALA A 89 -19.72 9.24 -0.84
C ALA A 89 -18.51 8.41 -1.28
N THR A 90 -18.07 7.43 -0.49
CA THR A 90 -16.99 6.52 -0.90
C THR A 90 -17.41 5.68 -2.11
N ARG A 91 -18.64 5.15 -2.14
CA ARG A 91 -19.16 4.33 -3.25
C ARG A 91 -19.20 5.10 -4.57
N ALA A 92 -19.66 6.36 -4.57
CA ALA A 92 -19.66 7.21 -5.76
C ALA A 92 -18.26 7.44 -6.34
N GLN A 93 -17.23 7.32 -5.50
CA GLN A 93 -15.85 7.60 -5.87
C GLN A 93 -15.06 6.36 -6.32
N VAL A 94 -15.39 5.17 -5.79
CA VAL A 94 -14.71 3.90 -6.14
C VAL A 94 -15.48 3.07 -7.17
N GLY A 95 -16.74 3.44 -7.45
CA GLY A 95 -17.59 2.72 -8.40
C GLY A 95 -17.85 1.27 -7.98
N ASP A 96 -17.75 0.35 -8.93
CA ASP A 96 -17.95 -1.09 -8.72
C ASP A 96 -16.69 -1.83 -8.21
N ALA A 97 -15.67 -1.10 -7.76
CA ALA A 97 -14.48 -1.71 -7.16
C ALA A 97 -14.85 -2.45 -5.88
N ALA A 98 -14.97 -3.78 -5.96
CA ALA A 98 -15.44 -4.62 -4.86
C ALA A 98 -14.48 -4.66 -3.66
N PHE A 99 -13.19 -4.34 -3.87
CA PHE A 99 -12.13 -4.27 -2.86
C PHE A 99 -10.92 -3.51 -3.44
N CYS A 100 -10.00 -3.06 -2.57
CA CYS A 100 -8.68 -2.61 -3.02
C CYS A 100 -7.97 -3.80 -3.67
N PRO A 101 -7.53 -3.73 -4.95
CA PRO A 101 -6.96 -4.86 -5.68
C PRO A 101 -5.55 -5.22 -5.17
N ILE A 102 -5.46 -5.68 -3.93
CA ILE A 102 -4.31 -6.38 -3.38
C ILE A 102 -4.59 -7.86 -3.68
N GLY A 103 -3.70 -8.48 -4.48
CA GLY A 103 -3.93 -9.76 -5.13
C GLY A 103 -4.52 -10.86 -4.23
N ARG A 104 -5.43 -11.65 -4.82
CA ARG A 104 -5.85 -12.97 -4.31
C ARG A 104 -4.66 -13.90 -4.14
#